data_AF-A0AAN5S1T0-F1
#
_entry.id   AF-A0AAN5S1T0-F1
#
_cell.length_a   1.000
_cell.length_b   1.000
_cell.length_c   1.000
_cell.angle_alpha   90.00
_cell.angle_beta   90.00
_cell.angle_gamma   90.00
#
_symmetry.space_group_name_H-M   'P 1'
#
loop_
_entity.id
_entity.type
_entity.pdbx_description
1 polymer ?
#
loop_
_entity_poly.entity_id
_entity_poly.type
_entity_poly.pdbx_seq_one_letter_code
_entity_poly.pdbx_strand_id
1 'polypeptide(L)'
;MRVGAIVLAGCFVFIAGVAAFYSVKGVFYNPIFHWPAWIFNKVIGKTIIPSSTVEFTRLNNIPDFFSLGDMIIGGTYLIAATGFTFYLACMLGGYIVRFVSDYCLTYKLGVEGARAYKKEQMVKMRLDREKKKAVSELESAQHEHWLQWKKFYKSDLSYDEWKQKILNK
;
A
#
# COMPACT_ATOMS: atom_id res chain seq x y z
N MET A 1 2.20 -20.64 -10.35
CA MET A 1 1.85 -19.22 -10.60
C MET A 1 2.08 -18.31 -9.40
N ARG A 2 1.72 -18.71 -8.15
CA ARG A 2 1.89 -17.87 -6.96
C ARG A 2 3.35 -17.43 -6.68
N VAL A 3 4.32 -18.35 -6.78
CA VAL A 3 5.74 -18.04 -6.53
C VAL A 3 6.29 -17.05 -7.58
N GLY A 4 6.00 -17.27 -8.87
CA GLY A 4 6.42 -16.35 -9.94
C GLY A 4 5.84 -14.94 -9.80
N ALA A 5 4.58 -14.82 -9.36
CA ALA A 5 3.97 -13.52 -9.09
C ALA A 5 4.60 -12.79 -7.89
N ILE A 6 4.98 -13.53 -6.84
CA ILE A 6 5.68 -12.97 -5.67
C ILE A 6 7.07 -12.46 -6.06
N VAL A 7 7.82 -13.24 -6.85
CA VAL A 7 9.15 -12.84 -7.34
C VAL A 7 9.05 -11.60 -8.23
N LEU A 8 8.11 -11.58 -9.18
CA LEU A 8 7.87 -10.40 -10.02
C LEU A 8 7.48 -9.16 -9.21
N ALA A 9 6.59 -9.31 -8.21
CA ALA A 9 6.22 -8.21 -7.33
C ALA A 9 7.43 -7.68 -6.54
N GLY A 10 8.29 -8.57 -6.03
CA GLY A 10 9.54 -8.19 -5.37
C GLY A 10 10.49 -7.42 -6.29
N CYS A 11 10.67 -7.87 -7.53
CA CYS A 11 11.47 -7.15 -8.54
C CYS A 11 10.90 -5.76 -8.84
N PHE A 12 9.58 -5.63 -8.95
CA PHE A 12 8.94 -4.33 -9.17
C PHE A 12 9.12 -3.38 -7.98
N VAL A 13 8.98 -3.88 -6.74
CA VAL A 13 9.23 -3.07 -5.54
C VAL A 13 10.68 -2.59 -5.50
N PHE A 14 11.63 -3.46 -5.85
CA PHE A 14 13.04 -3.09 -5.91
C PHE A 14 13.30 -2.02 -6.98
N ILE A 15 12.83 -2.22 -8.21
CA ILE A 15 12.97 -1.24 -9.30
C ILE A 15 12.29 0.08 -8.94
N ALA A 16 11.10 0.03 -8.33
CA ALA A 16 10.38 1.20 -7.85
C ALA A 16 11.17 1.97 -6.78
N GLY A 17 11.79 1.25 -5.83
CA GLY A 17 12.64 1.84 -4.81
C GLY A 17 13.88 2.51 -5.41
N VAL A 18 14.54 1.84 -6.35
CA VAL A 18 15.70 2.38 -7.08
C VAL A 18 15.30 3.62 -7.88
N ALA A 19 14.21 3.58 -8.63
CA ALA A 19 13.72 4.70 -9.42
C ALA A 19 13.33 5.89 -8.54
N ALA A 20 12.65 5.66 -7.42
CA ALA A 20 12.31 6.71 -6.46
C ALA A 20 13.57 7.34 -5.84
N PHE A 21 14.53 6.53 -5.41
CA PHE A 21 15.80 7.00 -4.83
C PHE A 21 16.61 7.88 -5.80
N TYR A 22 16.76 7.43 -7.06
CA TYR A 22 17.50 8.19 -8.06
C TYR A 22 16.73 9.42 -8.58
N SER A 23 15.39 9.37 -8.60
CA SER A 23 14.54 10.54 -8.90
C SER A 23 14.71 11.63 -7.84
N VAL A 24 14.72 11.25 -6.57
CA VAL A 24 14.94 12.19 -5.45
C VAL A 24 16.29 12.88 -5.57
N LYS A 25 17.33 12.15 -5.99
CA LYS A 25 18.66 12.70 -6.27
C LYS A 25 18.73 13.55 -7.54
N GLY A 26 17.64 13.73 -8.29
CA GLY A 26 17.65 14.50 -9.54
C GLY A 26 18.46 13.84 -10.66
N VAL A 27 18.78 12.54 -10.55
CA VAL A 27 19.49 11.78 -11.59
C VAL A 27 18.54 11.45 -12.75
N PHE A 28 17.27 11.17 -12.42
CA PHE A 28 16.21 11.00 -13.39
C PHE A 28 15.18 12.11 -13.24
N TYR A 29 14.72 12.65 -14.37
CA TYR A 29 13.59 13.56 -14.37
C TYR A 29 12.35 12.84 -13.87
N ASN A 30 11.74 13.37 -12.81
CA ASN A 30 10.48 12.86 -12.30
C ASN A 30 9.41 13.98 -12.29
N PRO A 31 8.33 13.84 -13.10
CA PRO A 31 7.33 14.89 -13.22
C PRO A 31 6.60 15.18 -11.89
N ILE A 32 6.53 14.22 -10.97
CA ILE A 32 5.94 14.38 -9.63
C ILE A 32 6.74 15.38 -8.79
N PHE A 33 8.05 15.47 -9.03
CA PHE A 33 8.92 16.43 -8.37
C PHE A 33 8.95 17.76 -9.13
N HIS A 34 9.03 17.71 -10.46
CA HIS A 34 9.26 18.94 -11.25
C HIS A 34 8.02 19.81 -11.44
N TRP A 35 6.85 19.22 -11.74
CA TRP A 35 5.66 20.01 -12.03
C TRP A 35 5.11 20.74 -10.80
N PRO A 36 4.91 20.07 -9.65
CA PRO A 36 4.44 20.77 -8.46
C PRO A 36 5.44 21.81 -7.98
N ALA A 37 6.75 21.49 -7.93
CA ALA A 37 7.77 22.46 -7.56
C ALA A 37 7.73 23.72 -8.45
N TRP A 38 7.62 23.55 -9.77
CA TRP A 38 7.50 24.67 -10.70
C TRP A 38 6.25 25.52 -10.44
N ILE A 39 5.08 24.89 -10.29
CA ILE A 39 3.81 25.60 -10.04
C ILE A 39 3.89 26.39 -8.73
N PHE A 40 4.27 25.74 -7.63
CA PHE A 40 4.29 26.36 -6.31
C PHE A 40 5.31 27.49 -6.23
N ASN A 41 6.52 27.29 -6.74
CA ASN A 41 7.54 28.34 -6.74
C ASN A 41 7.10 29.55 -7.58
N LYS A 42 6.41 29.32 -8.70
CA LYS A 42 5.87 30.38 -9.55
C LYS A 42 4.76 31.17 -8.86
N VAL A 43 3.89 30.49 -8.11
CA VAL A 43 2.79 31.14 -7.34
C VAL A 43 3.34 31.95 -6.17
N ILE A 44 4.34 31.43 -5.47
CA ILE A 44 4.93 32.10 -4.31
C ILE A 44 5.90 33.22 -4.74
N GLY A 45 6.39 33.18 -5.98
CA GLY A 45 7.39 34.13 -6.48
C GLY A 45 8.78 33.91 -5.86
N LYS A 46 8.98 32.80 -5.15
CA LYS A 46 10.22 32.40 -4.49
C LYS A 46 10.43 30.89 -4.67
N THR A 47 11.68 30.49 -4.88
CA THR A 47 12.08 29.09 -4.95
C THR A 47 12.13 28.50 -3.54
N ILE A 48 11.04 27.90 -3.06
CA ILE A 48 10.93 27.25 -1.73
C ILE A 48 10.85 25.73 -1.88
N ILE A 49 10.15 25.26 -2.92
CA ILE A 49 9.92 23.85 -3.19
C ILE A 49 11.00 23.34 -4.16
N PRO A 50 11.96 22.51 -3.71
CA PRO A 50 12.98 21.98 -4.58
C PRO A 50 12.43 20.88 -5.47
N SER A 51 12.93 20.76 -6.70
CA SER A 51 12.58 19.65 -7.60
C SER A 51 13.45 18.40 -7.41
N SER A 52 14.51 18.48 -6.58
CA SER A 52 15.33 17.33 -6.19
C SER A 52 16.16 17.64 -4.93
N THR A 53 16.72 16.62 -4.29
CA THR A 53 17.69 16.82 -3.19
C THR A 53 18.98 17.48 -3.67
N VAL A 54 19.43 17.22 -4.89
CA VAL A 54 20.62 17.90 -5.45
C VAL A 54 20.36 19.39 -5.60
N GLU A 55 19.20 19.78 -6.12
CA GLU A 55 18.80 21.18 -6.18
C GLU A 55 18.68 21.79 -4.79
N PHE A 56 18.02 21.08 -3.86
CA PHE A 56 17.84 21.53 -2.48
C PHE A 56 19.18 21.77 -1.78
N THR A 57 20.10 20.81 -1.84
CA THR A 57 21.45 20.93 -1.26
C THR A 57 22.24 22.06 -1.91
N ARG A 58 22.18 22.21 -3.24
CA ARG A 58 22.86 23.30 -3.95
C ARG A 58 22.38 24.67 -3.48
N LEU A 59 21.06 24.85 -3.36
CA LEU A 59 20.47 26.12 -2.92
C LEU A 59 20.70 26.39 -1.43
N ASN A 60 20.68 25.34 -0.60
CA ASN A 60 20.94 25.45 0.84
C ASN A 60 22.41 25.79 1.18
N ASN A 61 23.34 25.53 0.25
CA ASN A 61 24.74 25.93 0.41
C ASN A 61 24.96 27.44 0.16
N ILE A 62 23.98 28.16 -0.39
CA ILE A 62 24.05 29.61 -0.55
C ILE A 62 23.64 30.23 0.80
N PRO A 63 24.50 31.07 1.42
CA PRO A 63 24.18 31.74 2.68
C PRO A 63 22.84 32.49 2.60
N ASP A 64 22.00 32.35 3.62
CA ASP A 64 20.70 33.01 3.78
C ASP A 64 19.67 32.78 2.64
N PHE A 65 19.90 31.78 1.77
CA PHE A 65 18.96 31.48 0.68
C PHE A 65 17.62 30.92 1.21
N PHE A 66 17.70 29.97 2.16
CA PHE A 66 16.53 29.38 2.81
C PHE A 66 16.45 29.82 4.28
N SER A 67 15.26 30.26 4.69
CA SER A 67 14.92 30.34 6.11
C SER A 67 14.69 28.94 6.68
N LEU A 68 14.68 28.81 8.01
CA LEU A 68 14.31 27.57 8.69
C LEU A 68 12.95 27.03 8.21
N GLY A 69 11.97 27.92 8.00
CA GLY A 69 10.65 27.57 7.49
C GLY A 69 10.70 27.01 6.06
N ASP A 70 11.51 27.62 5.18
CA ASP A 70 11.68 27.13 3.81
C ASP A 70 12.33 25.73 3.79
N MET A 71 13.30 25.48 4.67
CA MET A 71 13.94 24.17 4.80
C MET A 71 12.95 23.08 5.23
N ILE A 72 12.08 23.38 6.19
CA ILE A 72 11.03 22.44 6.66
C ILE A 72 10.05 22.13 5.53
N ILE A 73 9.59 23.16 4.81
CA ILE A 73 8.65 23.00 3.70
C ILE A 73 9.28 22.18 2.57
N GLY A 74 10.49 22.55 2.13
CA GLY A 74 11.21 21.87 1.06
C GLY A 74 11.54 20.42 1.39
N GLY A 75 12.01 20.15 2.62
CA GLY A 75 12.30 18.79 3.09
C GLY A 75 11.03 17.92 3.17
N THR A 76 9.94 18.47 3.73
CA THR A 76 8.65 17.75 3.83
C THR A 76 8.10 17.43 2.43
N TYR A 77 8.19 18.38 1.50
CA TYR A 77 7.80 18.17 0.11
C TYR A 77 8.57 17.01 -0.53
N LEU A 78 9.90 16.98 -0.39
CA LEU A 78 10.73 15.91 -0.98
C LEU A 78 10.35 14.53 -0.41
N ILE A 79 10.10 14.42 0.90
CA ILE A 79 9.65 13.17 1.52
C ILE A 79 8.30 12.73 0.94
N ALA A 80 7.34 13.66 0.86
CA ALA A 80 6.00 13.38 0.33
C ALA A 80 6.05 12.96 -1.16
N ALA A 81 6.80 13.69 -1.99
CA ALA A 81 6.99 13.40 -3.40
C ALA A 81 7.67 12.04 -3.64
N THR A 82 8.62 11.67 -2.77
CA THR A 82 9.27 10.34 -2.78
C THR A 82 8.28 9.24 -2.49
N GLY A 83 7.52 9.36 -1.39
CA GLY A 83 6.52 8.37 -1.00
C GLY A 83 5.44 8.20 -2.08
N PHE A 84 5.00 9.30 -2.67
CA PHE A 84 4.01 9.28 -3.75
C PHE A 84 4.55 8.63 -5.03
N THR A 85 5.78 8.94 -5.42
CA THR A 85 6.44 8.28 -6.56
C THR A 85 6.56 6.78 -6.35
N PHE A 86 7.01 6.37 -5.16
CA PHE A 86 7.14 4.95 -4.82
C PHE A 86 5.78 4.24 -4.87
N TYR A 87 4.73 4.88 -4.33
CA TYR A 87 3.37 4.36 -4.38
C TYR A 87 2.88 4.15 -5.81
N LEU A 88 3.04 5.15 -6.68
CA LEU A 88 2.63 5.06 -8.09
C LEU A 88 3.41 3.98 -8.85
N ALA A 89 4.72 3.86 -8.61
CA ALA A 89 5.54 2.82 -9.21
C ALA A 89 5.10 1.41 -8.77
N CYS A 90 4.78 1.22 -7.48
CA CYS A 90 4.22 -0.04 -6.98
C CYS A 90 2.85 -0.36 -7.60
N MET A 91 1.97 0.64 -7.72
CA MET A 91 0.65 0.49 -8.35
C MET A 91 0.79 0.05 -9.82
N LEU A 92 1.65 0.72 -10.58
CA LEU A 92 1.96 0.36 -11.97
C LEU A 92 2.51 -1.07 -12.07
N GLY A 93 3.44 -1.45 -11.19
CA GLY A 93 3.95 -2.82 -11.11
C GLY A 93 2.83 -3.84 -10.89
N GLY A 94 1.90 -3.55 -9.97
CA GLY A 94 0.71 -4.38 -9.73
C GLY A 94 -0.17 -4.53 -10.97
N TYR A 95 -0.40 -3.45 -11.71
CA TYR A 95 -1.12 -3.48 -12.99
C TYR A 95 -0.42 -4.34 -14.03
N ILE A 96 0.89 -4.21 -14.19
CA ILE A 96 1.67 -5.01 -15.13
C ILE A 96 1.62 -6.49 -14.76
N VAL A 97 1.83 -6.84 -13.49
CA VAL A 97 1.75 -8.23 -13.03
C VAL A 97 0.37 -8.82 -13.32
N ARG A 98 -0.71 -8.06 -13.08
CA ARG A 98 -2.07 -8.50 -13.38
C ARG A 98 -2.28 -8.68 -14.88
N PHE A 99 -1.82 -7.74 -15.69
CA PHE A 99 -1.91 -7.80 -17.15
C PHE A 99 -1.17 -9.02 -17.72
N VAL A 100 0.07 -9.26 -17.30
CA VAL A 100 0.87 -10.42 -17.71
C VAL A 100 0.22 -11.73 -17.25
N SER A 101 -0.31 -11.75 -16.02
CA SER A 101 -1.02 -12.93 -15.49
C SER A 101 -2.27 -13.25 -16.30
N ASP A 102 -3.06 -12.23 -16.65
CA ASP A 102 -4.27 -12.37 -17.47
C ASP A 102 -3.93 -12.83 -18.89
N TYR A 103 -2.89 -12.26 -19.50
CA TYR A 103 -2.41 -12.67 -20.81
C TYR A 103 -1.94 -14.13 -20.81
N CYS A 104 -1.15 -14.54 -19.80
CA CYS A 104 -0.69 -15.92 -19.65
C CYS A 104 -1.85 -16.91 -19.44
N LEU A 105 -2.87 -16.50 -18.68
CA LEU A 105 -4.07 -17.30 -18.46
C LEU A 105 -4.84 -17.51 -19.77
N THR A 106 -5.06 -16.44 -20.54
CA THR A 106 -5.74 -16.49 -21.83
C THR A 106 -4.94 -17.29 -22.86
N TYR A 107 -3.62 -17.15 -22.88
CA TYR A 107 -2.75 -17.94 -23.76
C TYR A 107 -2.88 -19.45 -23.48
N LYS A 108 -2.97 -19.86 -22.21
CA LYS A 108 -3.04 -21.29 -21.83
C LYS A 108 -4.41 -21.93 -21.97
N LEU A 109 -5.48 -21.18 -21.63
CA LEU A 109 -6.85 -21.73 -21.53
C LEU A 109 -7.76 -21.28 -22.67
N GLY A 110 -7.28 -20.40 -23.55
CA GLY A 110 -8.13 -19.66 -24.48
C GLY A 110 -9.00 -18.60 -23.77
N VAL A 111 -9.68 -17.79 -24.56
CA VAL A 111 -10.49 -16.66 -24.05
C VAL A 111 -11.66 -17.16 -23.19
N GLU A 112 -12.35 -18.21 -23.65
CA GLU A 112 -13.52 -18.78 -22.94
C GLU A 112 -13.11 -19.51 -21.67
N GLY A 113 -12.05 -20.32 -21.72
CA GLY A 113 -11.51 -21.02 -20.55
C GLY A 113 -11.00 -20.06 -19.48
N ALA A 114 -10.32 -18.98 -19.89
CA ALA A 114 -9.88 -17.93 -18.96
C ALA A 114 -11.08 -17.20 -18.31
N ARG A 115 -12.15 -16.94 -19.06
CA ARG A 115 -13.38 -16.32 -18.54
C ARG A 115 -14.08 -17.24 -17.53
N ALA A 116 -14.22 -18.52 -17.85
CA ALA A 116 -14.78 -19.52 -16.94
C ALA A 116 -13.97 -19.63 -15.64
N TYR A 117 -12.64 -19.74 -15.75
CA TYR A 117 -11.74 -19.80 -14.61
C TYR A 117 -11.84 -18.55 -13.71
N LYS A 118 -11.88 -17.34 -14.30
CA LYS A 118 -12.07 -16.10 -13.52
C LYS A 118 -13.42 -16.08 -12.79
N LYS A 119 -14.50 -16.57 -13.43
CA LYS A 119 -15.83 -16.65 -12.82
C LYS A 119 -15.82 -17.60 -11.62
N GLU A 120 -15.22 -18.78 -11.75
CA GLU A 120 -15.08 -19.72 -10.64
C GLU A 120 -14.25 -19.16 -9.48
N GLN A 121 -13.13 -18.50 -9.79
CA GLN A 121 -12.30 -17.86 -8.77
C GLN A 121 -13.06 -16.76 -8.02
N MET A 122 -13.87 -15.96 -8.71
CA MET A 122 -14.71 -14.94 -8.05
C MET A 122 -15.74 -15.57 -7.11
N VAL A 123 -16.39 -16.67 -7.52
CA VAL A 123 -17.33 -17.40 -6.66
C VAL A 123 -16.61 -17.94 -5.43
N LYS A 124 -15.45 -18.59 -5.60
CA LYS A 124 -14.63 -19.09 -4.48
C LYS A 124 -14.23 -17.98 -3.52
N MET A 125 -13.75 -16.84 -4.03
CA MET A 125 -13.40 -15.70 -3.18
C MET A 125 -14.59 -15.12 -2.42
N ARG A 126 -15.79 -15.11 -3.02
CA ARG A 126 -17.01 -14.65 -2.36
C ARG A 126 -17.38 -15.59 -1.21
N LEU A 127 -17.40 -16.88 -1.48
CA LEU A 127 -17.69 -17.91 -0.48
C LEU A 127 -16.68 -17.87 0.67
N ASP A 128 -15.39 -17.68 0.39
CA ASP A 128 -14.37 -17.54 1.43
C ASP A 128 -14.59 -16.29 2.30
N ARG A 129 -15.02 -15.16 1.70
CA ARG A 129 -15.38 -13.95 2.47
C ARG A 129 -16.60 -14.17 3.33
N GLU A 130 -17.64 -14.78 2.79
CA GLU A 130 -18.88 -15.09 3.52
C GLU A 130 -18.59 -16.04 4.68
N LYS A 131 -17.75 -17.07 4.46
CA LYS A 131 -17.30 -17.98 5.52
C LYS A 131 -16.53 -17.23 6.61
N LYS A 132 -15.60 -16.35 6.25
CA LYS A 132 -14.86 -15.53 7.23
C LYS A 132 -15.78 -14.59 8.02
N LYS A 133 -16.78 -14.00 7.35
CA LYS A 133 -17.79 -13.16 7.99
C LYS A 133 -18.64 -13.95 8.97
N ALA A 134 -19.12 -15.14 8.57
CA ALA A 134 -19.89 -16.02 9.44
C ALA A 134 -19.09 -16.50 10.65
N VAL A 135 -17.79 -16.80 10.49
CA VAL A 135 -16.89 -17.14 11.62
C VAL A 135 -16.75 -15.94 12.56
N SER A 136 -16.54 -14.74 12.02
CA SER A 136 -16.42 -13.52 12.82
C SER A 136 -17.73 -13.20 13.58
N GLU A 137 -18.89 -13.38 12.95
CA GLU A 137 -20.20 -13.20 13.58
C GLU A 137 -20.43 -14.24 14.68
N LEU A 138 -20.06 -15.50 14.44
CA LEU A 138 -20.12 -16.56 15.43
C LEU A 138 -19.22 -16.26 16.64
N GLU A 139 -17.98 -15.81 16.41
CA GLU A 139 -17.07 -15.43 17.49
C GLU A 139 -17.60 -14.25 18.30
N SER A 140 -18.23 -13.27 17.64
CA SER A 140 -18.89 -12.14 18.31
C SER A 140 -20.06 -12.62 19.18
N ALA A 141 -20.94 -13.47 18.65
CA ALA A 141 -22.07 -14.02 19.38
C ALA A 141 -21.64 -14.90 20.57
N GLN A 142 -20.56 -15.68 20.40
CA GLN A 142 -19.96 -16.46 21.49
C GLN A 142 -19.43 -15.54 22.60
N HIS A 143 -18.82 -14.42 22.25
CA HIS A 143 -18.32 -13.44 23.22
C HIS A 143 -19.45 -12.74 23.98
N GLU A 144 -20.55 -12.37 23.30
CA GLU A 144 -21.74 -11.82 23.95
C GLU A 144 -22.37 -12.82 24.93
N HIS A 145 -22.48 -14.09 24.52
CA HIS A 145 -22.98 -15.15 25.40
C HIS A 145 -22.08 -15.35 26.61
N TRP A 146 -20.75 -15.30 26.45
CA TRP A 146 -19.81 -15.33 27.56
C TRP A 146 -20.03 -14.17 28.54
N LEU A 147 -20.21 -12.93 28.05
CA LEU A 147 -20.47 -11.77 28.92
C LEU A 147 -21.73 -11.96 29.78
N GLN A 148 -22.81 -12.47 29.18
CA GLN A 148 -24.06 -12.76 29.89
C GLN A 148 -23.88 -13.89 30.90
N TRP A 149 -23.24 -14.99 30.50
CA TRP A 149 -22.93 -16.12 31.35
C TRP A 149 -22.05 -15.71 32.54
N LYS A 150 -20.99 -14.93 32.29
CA LYS A 150 -20.07 -14.41 33.30
C LYS A 150 -20.79 -13.54 34.33
N LYS A 151 -21.70 -12.68 33.87
CA LYS A 151 -22.55 -11.83 34.73
C LYS A 151 -23.51 -12.66 35.59
N PHE A 152 -24.14 -13.68 35.00
CA PHE A 152 -25.10 -14.53 35.70
C PHE A 152 -24.44 -15.42 36.77
N TYR A 153 -23.34 -16.09 36.42
CA TYR A 153 -22.63 -17.00 37.32
C TYR A 153 -21.57 -16.34 38.20
N LYS A 154 -21.37 -15.02 38.07
CA LYS A 154 -20.31 -14.25 38.76
C LYS A 154 -18.94 -14.92 38.65
N SER A 155 -18.64 -15.44 37.46
CA SER A 155 -17.42 -16.20 37.22
C SER A 155 -16.25 -15.27 36.91
N ASP A 156 -15.05 -15.61 37.35
CA ASP A 156 -13.82 -14.90 36.98
C ASP A 156 -13.16 -15.46 35.71
N LEU A 157 -13.73 -16.50 35.11
CA LEU A 157 -13.17 -17.14 33.90
C LEU A 157 -12.99 -16.12 32.76
N SER A 158 -11.82 -16.21 32.11
CA SER A 158 -11.57 -15.53 30.85
C SER A 158 -12.40 -16.17 29.72
N TYR A 159 -12.54 -15.44 28.61
CA TYR A 159 -13.32 -15.92 27.46
C TYR A 159 -12.77 -17.24 26.88
N ASP A 160 -11.44 -17.36 26.80
CA ASP A 160 -10.78 -18.56 26.26
C ASP A 160 -10.95 -19.77 27.19
N GLU A 161 -10.80 -19.58 28.50
CA GLU A 161 -11.03 -20.65 29.49
C GLU A 161 -12.50 -21.08 29.53
N TRP A 162 -13.43 -20.13 29.40
CA TRP A 162 -14.86 -20.42 29.30
C TRP A 162 -15.18 -21.22 28.03
N LYS A 163 -14.61 -20.84 26.89
CA LYS A 163 -14.79 -21.55 25.62
C LYS A 163 -14.29 -23.00 25.71
N GLN A 164 -13.12 -23.22 26.31
CA GLN A 164 -12.58 -24.57 26.53
C GLN A 164 -13.43 -25.40 27.50
N LYS A 165 -13.81 -24.83 28.65
CA LYS A 165 -14.50 -25.59 29.72
C LYS A 165 -15.99 -25.78 29.49
N ILE A 166 -16.66 -24.83 28.82
CA ILE A 166 -18.12 -24.81 28.67
C ILE A 166 -18.54 -25.16 27.25
N LEU A 167 -17.84 -24.65 26.23
CA LEU A 167 -18.14 -24.97 24.83
C LEU A 167 -17.40 -26.21 24.31
N ASN A 168 -16.48 -26.77 25.12
CA ASN A 168 -15.68 -27.96 24.79
C ASN A 168 -15.01 -27.85 23.41
N LYS A 169 -14.49 -26.64 23.12
CA LYS A 169 -13.87 -26.23 21.86
C LYS A 169 -12.51 -25.59 22.11
#